data_AF-A0A1R0GFS9-F1
#
_entry.id   AF-A0A1R0GFS9-F1
#
_cell.length_a   1.000
_cell.length_b   1.000
_cell.length_c   1.000
_cell.angle_alpha   90.00
_cell.angle_beta   90.00
_cell.angle_gamma   90.00
#
_symmetry.space_group_name_H-M   'P 1'
#
loop_
_entity.id
_entity.type
_entity.pdbx_description
1 polymer ?
#
loop_
_entity_poly.entity_id
_entity_poly.type
_entity_poly.pdbx_seq_one_letter_code
_entity_poly.pdbx_strand_id
1 'polypeptide(L)'
;MRRPSRMELRFINLRALTPTVREISGELQLLLGCARLGLYDGHALFDRLQQKGLKPHWANPSTIRVDDPVAGPLLVCFEHRCMTIH
;
A
#
# COMPACT_ATOMS: atom_id res chain seq x y z
N MET A 1 -5.93 -17.35 28.56
CA MET A 1 -6.59 -17.23 27.24
C MET A 1 -5.76 -16.30 26.37
N ARG A 2 -5.37 -16.72 25.15
CA ARG A 2 -4.74 -15.79 24.18
C ARG A 2 -5.84 -14.88 23.64
N ARG A 3 -5.65 -13.56 23.72
CA ARG A 3 -6.54 -12.61 23.05
C ARG A 3 -6.50 -12.89 21.55
N PRO A 4 -7.64 -12.86 20.83
CA PRO A 4 -7.63 -12.99 19.39
C PRO A 4 -6.75 -11.89 18.79
N SER A 5 -5.89 -12.27 17.84
CA SER A 5 -4.98 -11.35 17.18
C SER A 5 -5.07 -11.53 15.67
N ARG A 6 -5.04 -10.43 14.92
CA ARG A 6 -5.01 -10.42 13.46
C ARG A 6 -3.65 -9.90 12.98
N MET A 7 -3.12 -10.51 11.94
CA MET A 7 -1.97 -9.96 11.22
C MET A 7 -2.47 -8.98 10.15
N GLU A 8 -1.90 -7.78 10.15
CA GLU A 8 -2.21 -6.73 9.18
C GLU A 8 -0.96 -6.27 8.45
N LEU A 9 -1.13 -5.87 7.19
CA LEU A 9 -0.09 -5.25 6.39
C LEU A 9 -0.21 -3.74 6.53
N ARG A 10 0.66 -3.12 7.31
CA ARG A 10 0.64 -1.67 7.55
C ARG A 10 1.54 -0.96 6.54
N PHE A 11 1.02 0.06 5.87
CA PHE A 11 1.81 0.88 4.96
C PHE A 11 2.95 1.60 5.71
N ILE A 12 4.17 1.47 5.20
CA ILE A 12 5.36 2.10 5.81
C ILE A 12 6.05 3.10 4.89
N ASN A 13 6.09 2.84 3.57
CA ASN A 13 6.84 3.69 2.66
C ASN A 13 6.42 3.48 1.20
N LEU A 14 6.68 4.50 0.37
CA LEU A 14 6.60 4.44 -1.08
C LEU A 14 7.99 4.64 -1.66
N ARG A 15 8.43 3.77 -2.56
CA ARG A 15 9.73 3.89 -3.25
C ARG A 15 9.51 4.03 -4.74
N ALA A 16 10.13 5.04 -5.35
CA ALA A 16 10.23 5.12 -6.79
C ALA A 16 11.31 4.18 -7.31
N LEU A 17 11.03 3.51 -8.44
CA LEU A 17 12.05 2.73 -9.16
C LEU A 17 12.95 3.61 -10.03
N THR A 18 12.54 4.85 -10.27
CA THR A 18 13.31 5.86 -11.02
C THR A 18 13.59 7.09 -10.14
N PRO A 19 14.82 7.62 -10.12
CA PRO A 19 15.24 8.69 -9.20
C PRO A 19 14.64 10.07 -9.53
N THR A 20 13.96 10.23 -10.67
CA THR A 20 13.42 11.50 -11.15
C THR A 20 11.96 11.77 -10.75
N VAL A 21 11.32 10.86 -10.03
CA VAL A 21 9.92 11.03 -9.60
C VAL A 21 9.84 12.16 -8.56
N ARG A 22 9.14 13.24 -8.91
CA ARG A 22 8.86 14.37 -8.01
C ARG A 22 7.42 14.38 -7.51
N GLU A 23 6.51 13.73 -8.24
CA GLU A 23 5.06 13.75 -7.98
C GLU A 23 4.44 12.39 -8.32
N ILE A 24 3.30 12.08 -7.70
CA ILE A 24 2.48 10.88 -7.93
C ILE A 24 1.06 11.30 -8.31
N SER A 25 0.27 10.41 -8.91
CA SER A 25 -1.14 10.70 -9.18
C SER A 25 -1.93 11.04 -7.91
N GLY A 26 -2.95 11.89 -8.05
CA GLY A 26 -3.83 12.26 -6.93
C GLY A 26 -4.58 11.06 -6.35
N GLU A 27 -4.98 10.11 -7.20
CA GLU A 27 -5.60 8.85 -6.80
C GLU A 27 -4.66 8.04 -5.90
N LEU A 28 -3.40 7.85 -6.30
CA LEU A 28 -2.43 7.13 -5.49
C LEU A 28 -2.15 7.88 -4.18
N GLN A 29 -1.99 9.20 -4.23
CA GLN A 29 -1.77 10.01 -3.03
C GLN A 29 -2.89 9.87 -2.00
N LEU A 30 -4.15 9.89 -2.45
CA LEU A 30 -5.32 9.71 -1.58
C LEU A 30 -5.32 8.33 -0.92
N LEU A 31 -5.12 7.28 -1.70
CA LEU A 31 -5.13 5.90 -1.20
C LEU A 31 -4.01 5.63 -0.19
N LEU A 32 -2.81 6.15 -0.44
CA LEU A 32 -1.69 6.08 0.51
C LEU A 32 -1.95 6.92 1.77
N GLY A 33 -2.68 8.03 1.65
CA GLY A 33 -3.19 8.79 2.79
C GLY A 33 -4.09 7.95 3.69
N CYS A 34 -5.08 7.27 3.11
CA CYS A 34 -5.98 6.39 3.84
C CYS A 34 -5.23 5.21 4.52
N ALA A 35 -4.30 4.57 3.80
CA ALA A 35 -3.51 3.47 4.36
C ALA A 35 -2.62 3.91 5.53
N ARG A 36 -2.05 5.11 5.46
CA ARG A 36 -1.24 5.69 6.54
C ARG A 36 -2.05 6.03 7.78
N LEU A 37 -3.33 6.39 7.61
CA LEU A 37 -4.29 6.54 8.71
C LEU A 37 -4.80 5.20 9.26
N GLY A 38 -4.39 4.06 8.69
CA GLY A 38 -4.84 2.74 9.10
C GLY A 38 -6.25 2.37 8.62
N LEU A 39 -6.81 3.12 7.66
CA LEU A 39 -8.12 2.81 7.09
C LEU A 39 -8.07 1.61 6.13
N TYR A 40 -6.91 1.40 5.50
CA TYR A 40 -6.66 0.28 4.61
C TYR A 40 -5.41 -0.47 5.06
N ASP A 41 -5.55 -1.78 5.29
CA ASP A 41 -4.40 -2.69 5.29
C ASP A 41 -3.90 -2.92 3.85
N GLY A 42 -2.78 -3.61 3.70
CA GLY A 42 -2.19 -3.87 2.38
C GLY A 42 -3.11 -4.60 1.40
N HIS A 43 -3.97 -5.51 1.88
CA HIS A 43 -4.93 -6.20 1.04
C HIS A 43 -6.06 -5.27 0.58
N ALA A 44 -6.67 -4.52 1.51
CA ALA A 44 -7.68 -3.54 1.17
C ALA A 44 -7.12 -2.46 0.23
N LEU A 45 -5.89 -2.00 0.45
CA LEU A 45 -5.22 -1.05 -0.44
C LEU A 45 -5.01 -1.63 -1.84
N PHE A 46 -4.62 -2.90 -1.95
CA PHE A 46 -4.48 -3.59 -3.24
C PHE A 46 -5.79 -3.54 -4.05
N ASP A 47 -6.91 -3.90 -3.42
CA ASP A 47 -8.22 -3.88 -4.09
C ASP A 47 -8.62 -2.47 -4.55
N ARG A 48 -8.34 -1.45 -3.72
CA ARG A 48 -8.60 -0.05 -4.09
C ARG A 48 -7.74 0.43 -5.24
N LEU A 49 -6.46 0.05 -5.28
CA LEU A 49 -5.56 0.35 -6.39
C LEU A 49 -6.07 -0.28 -7.70
N GLN A 50 -6.56 -1.53 -7.66
CA GLN A 50 -7.18 -2.17 -8.82
C GLN A 50 -8.43 -1.42 -9.29
N GLN A 51 -9.33 -1.06 -8.38
CA GLN A 51 -10.55 -0.30 -8.68
C GLN A 51 -10.28 1.06 -9.31
N LYS A 52 -9.12 1.66 -9.01
CA LYS A 52 -8.66 2.93 -9.59
C LYS A 52 -7.85 2.78 -10.88
N GLY A 53 -7.69 1.56 -11.39
CA GLY A 53 -6.99 1.30 -12.65
C GLY A 53 -5.47 1.40 -12.56
N LEU A 54 -4.90 1.42 -11.35
CA LEU A 54 -3.44 1.56 -11.12
C LEU A 54 -2.67 0.23 -11.30
N LYS A 55 -3.35 -0.84 -11.76
CA LYS A 55 -2.77 -2.15 -12.12
C LYS A 55 -1.75 -2.69 -11.09
N PRO A 56 -2.11 -2.78 -9.80
CA PRO A 56 -1.19 -3.26 -8.77
C PRO A 56 -0.86 -4.75 -8.97
N HIS A 57 0.35 -5.13 -8.57
CA HIS A 57 0.77 -6.52 -8.47
C HIS A 57 1.63 -6.74 -7.23
N TRP A 58 1.49 -7.90 -6.58
CA TRP A 58 2.34 -8.26 -5.46
C TRP A 58 3.73 -8.61 -5.97
N ALA A 59 4.73 -7.81 -5.57
CA ALA A 59 6.14 -8.08 -5.86
C ALA A 59 6.73 -9.07 -4.85
N ASN A 60 6.23 -9.05 -3.61
CA ASN A 60 6.51 -10.00 -2.54
C ASN A 60 5.39 -9.86 -1.47
N PRO A 61 5.36 -10.70 -0.41
CA PRO A 61 4.30 -10.65 0.61
C PRO A 61 4.12 -9.32 1.34
N SER A 62 5.10 -8.42 1.29
CA SER A 62 5.09 -7.12 1.97
C SER A 62 5.20 -5.93 1.01
N THR A 63 5.08 -6.15 -0.30
CA THR A 63 5.29 -5.08 -1.29
C THR A 63 4.36 -5.24 -2.48
N ILE A 64 3.65 -4.17 -2.80
CA ILE A 64 2.87 -4.03 -4.03
C ILE A 64 3.66 -3.14 -4.98
N ARG A 65 3.85 -3.57 -6.21
CA ARG A 65 4.27 -2.69 -7.29
C ARG A 65 3.05 -2.14 -8.00
N VAL A 66 3.08 -0.85 -8.30
CA VAL A 66 2.02 -0.11 -8.96
C VAL A 66 2.62 0.70 -10.10
N ASP A 67 1.95 0.77 -11.24
CA ASP A 67 2.37 1.62 -12.34
C ASP A 67 1.51 2.89 -12.31
N ASP A 68 2.06 3.94 -11.70
CA ASP A 68 1.41 5.23 -11.58
C ASP A 68 1.51 6.01 -12.91
N PRO A 69 0.44 6.65 -13.39
CA PRO A 69 0.46 7.34 -14.67
C PRO A 69 1.35 8.60 -14.68
N VAL A 70 1.68 9.17 -13.52
CA VAL A 70 2.51 10.37 -13.40
C VAL A 70 3.96 9.99 -13.07
N ALA A 71 4.14 9.14 -12.07
CA ALA A 71 5.44 8.75 -11.54
C ALA A 71 6.08 7.54 -12.26
N GLY A 72 5.30 6.79 -13.04
CA GLY A 72 5.70 5.50 -13.55
C GLY A 72 5.73 4.42 -12.46
N PRO A 73 6.60 3.40 -12.57
CA PRO A 73 6.64 2.27 -11.66
C PRO A 73 7.08 2.63 -10.23
N LEU A 74 6.27 2.26 -9.24
CA LEU A 74 6.50 2.51 -7.82
C LEU A 74 6.32 1.23 -6.99
N LEU A 75 6.97 1.18 -5.84
CA LEU A 75 6.80 0.14 -4.82
C LEU A 75 6.13 0.70 -3.57
N VAL A 76 4.97 0.17 -3.23
CA VAL A 76 4.26 0.40 -1.97
C VAL A 76 4.69 -0.67 -0.98
N CYS A 77 5.40 -0.27 0.07
CA CYS A 77 5.99 -1.17 1.06
C CYS A 77 5.14 -1.25 2.33
N PHE A 78 5.05 -2.44 2.90
CA PHE A 78 4.31 -2.76 4.11
C PHE A 78 5.19 -3.43 5.16
N GLU A 79 4.79 -3.33 6.42
CA GLU A 79 5.26 -4.18 7.52
C GLU A 79 4.13 -5.10 8.01
N HIS A 80 4.47 -6.30 8.45
CA HIS A 80 3.52 -7.17 9.13
C HIS A 80 3.37 -6.74 10.58
N ARG A 81 2.15 -6.41 11.00
CA ARG A 81 1.85 -5.98 12.36
C ARG A 81 0.81 -6.89 12.99
N CYS A 82 1.09 -7.37 14.20
CA CYS A 82 0.12 -8.11 14.99
C CYS A 82 -0.77 -7.11 15.74
N MET A 83 -2.07 -7.14 15.43
CA MET A 83 -3.10 -6.33 16.07
C MET A 83 -3.89 -7.21 17.04
N THR A 84 -4.13 -6.71 18.26
CA THR A 84 -5.03 -7.39 19.21
C THR A 84 -6.46 -7.01 18.87
N ILE A 85 -7.32 -8.01 18.69
CA ILE A 85 -8.76 -7.81 18.49
C ILE A 85 -9.38 -7.72 19.88
N HIS A 86 -10.11 -6.62 20.13
CA HIS A 86 -10.77 -6.33 21.41
C HIS A 86 -12.23 -6.73 21.38
#